data_AF-A0A938VZR6-F1
#
_entry.id   AF-A0A938VZR6-F1
#
_cell.length_a   1.000
_cell.length_b   1.000
_cell.length_c   1.000
_cell.angle_alpha   90.00
_cell.angle_beta   90.00
_cell.angle_gamma   90.00
#
_symmetry.space_group_name_H-M   'P 1'
#
loop_
_entity.id
_entity.type
_entity.pdbx_description
1 polymer ?
#
loop_
_entity_poly.entity_id
_entity_poly.type
_entity_poly.pdbx_seq_one_letter_code
_entity_poly.pdbx_strand_id
1 'polypeptide(L)'
;MRDHTGYEPEVFVAFLEGLLTEHNCSYRQASLGAGLDPGAVRRLLKTGARPSTDSCIALAHYFGAPPNTMLAKAGYQPRAYYDLSLADPNEYATEVKAVAQELMKIGDPATRERVCAAVVRLVREMFTLTGAPAS
;
A
#
# COMPACT_ATOMS: atom_id res chain seq x y z
N MET A 1 -1.92 -34.82 -9.13
CA MET A 1 -1.12 -33.60 -9.37
C MET A 1 -1.65 -32.57 -8.38
N ARG A 2 -0.92 -32.29 -7.28
CA ARG A 2 -1.36 -31.32 -6.26
C ARG A 2 -0.78 -29.98 -6.70
N ASP A 3 -1.62 -29.06 -7.17
CA ASP A 3 -1.17 -27.70 -7.43
C ASP A 3 -0.82 -27.05 -6.09
N HIS A 4 0.47 -26.88 -5.82
CA HIS A 4 0.98 -26.19 -4.64
C HIS A 4 0.78 -24.68 -4.80
N THR A 5 -0.46 -24.20 -4.89
CA THR A 5 -0.76 -22.80 -4.64
C THR A 5 -0.49 -22.56 -3.16
N GLY A 6 0.66 -21.97 -2.81
CA GLY A 6 1.11 -21.66 -1.44
C GLY A 6 0.25 -20.64 -0.70
N TYR A 7 -1.07 -20.78 -0.78
CA TYR A 7 -2.05 -20.01 -0.06
C TYR A 7 -2.40 -20.74 1.24
N GLU A 8 -2.10 -20.11 2.35
CA GLU A 8 -2.45 -20.56 3.69
C GLU A 8 -3.60 -19.69 4.20
N PRO A 9 -4.85 -20.21 4.25
CA PRO A 9 -6.02 -19.41 4.62
C PRO A 9 -5.87 -18.75 5.99
N GLU A 10 -5.28 -19.47 6.95
CA GLU A 10 -5.06 -19.01 8.32
C GLU A 10 -4.19 -17.75 8.38
N VAL A 11 -3.15 -17.68 7.54
CA VAL A 11 -2.24 -16.53 7.45
C VAL A 11 -2.96 -15.29 6.92
N PHE A 12 -3.77 -15.45 5.88
CA PHE A 12 -4.54 -14.35 5.31
C PHE A 12 -5.65 -13.87 6.26
N VAL A 13 -6.38 -14.81 6.86
CA VAL A 13 -7.46 -14.52 7.80
C VAL A 13 -6.94 -13.76 9.01
N ALA A 14 -5.86 -14.24 9.64
CA ALA A 14 -5.26 -13.57 10.78
C ALA A 14 -4.78 -12.15 10.43
N PHE A 15 -4.19 -11.96 9.24
CA PHE A 15 -3.77 -10.64 8.76
C PHE A 15 -4.96 -9.70 8.58
N LEU A 16 -6.04 -10.15 7.94
CA LEU A 16 -7.23 -9.36 7.70
C LEU A 16 -7.99 -9.03 8.99
N GLU A 17 -8.03 -9.94 9.96
CA GLU A 17 -8.59 -9.70 11.31
C GLU A 17 -7.80 -8.65 12.09
N GLY A 18 -6.47 -8.64 11.95
CA GLY A 18 -5.62 -7.60 12.52
C GLY A 18 -5.97 -6.21 11.98
N LEU A 19 -6.10 -6.08 10.66
CA LEU A 19 -6.48 -4.82 10.01
C LEU A 19 -7.89 -4.35 10.42
N LEU A 20 -8.85 -5.26 10.52
CA LEU A 20 -10.20 -4.92 10.99
C LEU A 20 -10.20 -4.40 12.44
N THR A 21 -9.36 -4.98 13.28
CA THR A 21 -9.21 -4.56 14.69
C THR A 21 -8.54 -3.19 14.79
N GLU A 22 -7.44 -2.98 14.05
CA GLU A 22 -6.71 -1.71 14.02
C GLU A 22 -7.58 -0.54 13.54
N HIS A 23 -8.39 -0.78 12.51
CA HIS A 23 -9.29 0.24 11.95
C HIS A 23 -10.66 0.31 12.63
N ASN A 24 -10.91 -0.53 13.65
CA ASN A 24 -12.16 -0.62 14.39
C ASN A 24 -13.41 -0.65 13.48
N CYS A 25 -13.39 -1.49 12.44
CA CYS A 25 -14.45 -1.54 11.44
C CYS A 25 -15.10 -2.92 11.33
N SER A 26 -16.42 -2.92 11.12
CA SER A 26 -17.17 -4.16 10.88
C SER A 26 -16.86 -4.75 9.49
N TYR A 27 -17.10 -6.04 9.31
CA TYR A 27 -16.90 -6.71 8.01
C TYR A 27 -17.66 -6.02 6.86
N ARG A 28 -18.86 -5.52 7.15
CA ARG A 28 -19.69 -4.80 6.17
C ARG A 28 -19.06 -3.45 5.81
N GLN A 29 -18.59 -2.70 6.80
CA GLN A 29 -17.90 -1.43 6.58
C GLN A 29 -16.62 -1.62 5.77
N ALA A 30 -15.82 -2.64 6.10
CA ALA A 30 -14.60 -2.95 5.36
C ALA A 30 -14.90 -3.37 3.92
N SER A 31 -15.92 -4.21 3.71
CA SER A 31 -16.29 -4.64 2.36
C SER A 31 -16.73 -3.46 1.49
N LEU A 32 -17.62 -2.62 2.01
CA LEU A 32 -18.11 -1.44 1.29
C LEU A 32 -17.03 -0.38 1.09
N GLY A 33 -16.20 -0.13 2.10
CA GLY A 33 -15.10 0.83 2.04
C GLY A 33 -14.01 0.44 1.05
N ALA A 34 -13.81 -0.87 0.86
CA ALA A 34 -12.96 -1.40 -0.20
C ALA A 34 -13.66 -1.49 -1.57
N GLY A 35 -14.92 -1.06 -1.71
CA GLY A 35 -15.66 -1.17 -2.97
C GLY A 35 -16.01 -2.60 -3.37
N LEU A 36 -15.99 -3.54 -2.42
CA LEU A 36 -16.39 -4.94 -2.61
C LEU A 36 -17.89 -5.12 -2.31
N ASP A 37 -18.44 -6.29 -2.65
CA ASP A 37 -19.81 -6.62 -2.25
C ASP A 37 -19.94 -6.68 -0.71
N PRO A 38 -21.11 -6.34 -0.12
CA PRO A 38 -21.24 -6.15 1.33
C PRO A 38 -20.89 -7.38 2.20
N GLY A 39 -20.84 -8.58 1.61
CA GLY A 39 -20.52 -9.82 2.29
C GLY A 39 -19.11 -10.34 2.02
N ALA A 40 -18.31 -9.65 1.20
CA ALA A 40 -17.01 -10.12 0.72
C ALA A 40 -16.07 -10.49 1.87
N VAL A 41 -15.80 -9.55 2.78
CA VAL A 41 -14.87 -9.77 3.91
C VAL A 41 -15.38 -10.89 4.83
N ARG A 42 -16.70 -10.91 5.10
CA ARG A 42 -17.30 -11.99 5.90
C ARG A 42 -17.08 -13.36 5.25
N ARG A 43 -17.24 -13.47 3.93
CA ARG A 43 -17.01 -14.73 3.21
C ARG A 43 -15.53 -15.12 3.29
N LEU A 44 -14.61 -14.21 3.00
CA LEU A 44 -13.17 -14.48 3.07
C LEU A 44 -12.76 -15.04 4.44
N LEU A 45 -13.25 -14.42 5.53
CA LEU A 45 -12.95 -14.87 6.90
C LEU A 45 -13.60 -16.21 7.27
N LYS A 46 -14.84 -16.47 6.80
CA LYS A 46 -15.59 -17.68 7.20
C LYS A 46 -15.27 -18.89 6.34
N THR A 47 -15.02 -18.70 5.05
CA THR A 47 -14.76 -19.80 4.13
C THR A 47 -13.28 -20.05 3.93
N GLY A 48 -12.40 -19.14 4.37
CA GLY A 48 -10.97 -19.18 4.06
C GLY A 48 -10.71 -19.19 2.56
N ALA A 49 -11.63 -18.62 1.77
CA ALA A 49 -11.48 -18.60 0.32
C ALA A 49 -10.36 -17.64 -0.06
N ARG A 50 -9.54 -18.05 -1.02
CA ARG A 50 -8.50 -17.18 -1.56
C ARG A 50 -9.15 -15.94 -2.19
N PRO A 51 -8.82 -14.72 -1.74
CA PRO A 51 -9.31 -13.51 -2.38
C PRO A 51 -8.74 -13.41 -3.80
N SER A 52 -9.47 -12.77 -4.72
CA SER A 52 -8.89 -12.43 -6.02
C SER A 52 -7.78 -11.37 -5.86
N THR A 53 -6.91 -11.24 -6.88
CA THR A 53 -5.91 -10.17 -6.92
C THR A 53 -6.57 -8.79 -6.76
N ASP A 54 -7.68 -8.55 -7.46
CA ASP A 54 -8.39 -7.27 -7.43
C ASP A 54 -8.96 -6.99 -6.03
N SER A 55 -9.51 -8.02 -5.36
CA SER A 55 -9.93 -7.88 -3.97
C SER A 55 -8.76 -7.58 -3.04
N CYS A 56 -7.58 -8.17 -3.26
CA CYS A 56 -6.39 -7.84 -2.48
C CYS A 56 -5.98 -6.37 -2.65
N ILE A 57 -5.97 -5.87 -3.89
CA ILE A 57 -5.62 -4.48 -4.19
C ILE A 57 -6.63 -3.52 -3.55
N ALA A 58 -7.91 -3.83 -3.67
CA ALA A 58 -8.99 -3.03 -3.10
C ALA A 58 -8.93 -2.96 -1.57
N LEU A 59 -8.69 -4.10 -0.91
CA LEU A 59 -8.50 -4.14 0.55
C LEU A 59 -7.23 -3.41 0.98
N ALA A 60 -6.13 -3.57 0.25
CA ALA A 60 -4.87 -2.88 0.54
C ALA A 60 -5.06 -1.36 0.47
N HIS A 61 -5.75 -0.86 -0.55
CA HIS A 61 -6.09 0.56 -0.67
C HIS A 61 -6.96 1.05 0.49
N TYR A 62 -8.01 0.32 0.87
CA TYR A 62 -8.90 0.71 1.95
C TYR A 62 -8.20 0.77 3.32
N PHE A 63 -7.37 -0.22 3.63
CA PHE A 63 -6.63 -0.27 4.91
C PHE A 63 -5.31 0.52 4.89
N GLY A 64 -4.92 1.12 3.76
CA GLY A 64 -3.63 1.78 3.62
C GLY A 64 -2.43 0.82 3.73
N ALA A 65 -2.64 -0.48 3.52
CA ALA A 65 -1.59 -1.50 3.57
C ALA A 65 -0.85 -1.59 2.21
N PRO A 66 0.45 -1.96 2.19
CA PRO A 66 1.16 -2.19 0.93
C PRO A 66 0.50 -3.31 0.10
N PRO A 67 0.20 -3.12 -1.20
CA PRO A 67 -0.49 -4.13 -2.01
C PRO A 67 0.27 -5.46 -2.10
N ASN A 68 1.60 -5.43 -2.16
CA ASN A 68 2.42 -6.64 -2.19
C ASN A 68 2.34 -7.44 -0.88
N THR A 69 2.17 -6.79 0.26
CA THR A 69 1.95 -7.47 1.55
C THR A 69 0.62 -8.22 1.53
N MET A 70 -0.47 -7.58 1.06
CA MET A 70 -1.78 -8.21 0.94
C MET A 70 -1.76 -9.39 -0.04
N LEU A 71 -1.12 -9.21 -1.20
CA LEU A 71 -0.96 -10.25 -2.22
C LEU A 71 -0.16 -11.46 -1.69
N ALA A 72 0.96 -11.21 -1.02
CA ALA A 72 1.80 -12.26 -0.44
C ALA A 72 1.04 -13.06 0.62
N LYS A 73 0.28 -12.40 1.51
CA LYS A 73 -0.58 -13.08 2.49
C LYS A 73 -1.68 -13.90 1.84
N ALA A 74 -2.15 -13.51 0.67
CA ALA A 74 -3.08 -14.29 -0.16
C ALA A 74 -2.38 -15.32 -1.07
N GLY A 75 -1.09 -15.61 -0.85
CA GLY A 75 -0.32 -16.62 -1.58
C GLY A 75 0.00 -16.26 -3.02
N TYR A 76 -0.15 -14.99 -3.41
CA TYR A 76 0.28 -14.49 -4.72
C TYR A 76 1.74 -14.06 -4.68
N GLN A 77 2.40 -14.18 -5.84
CA GLN A 77 3.71 -13.57 -6.01
C GLN A 77 3.59 -12.03 -5.92
N PRO A 78 4.48 -11.35 -5.19
CA PRO A 78 4.59 -9.90 -5.24
C PRO A 78 4.76 -9.42 -6.68
N ARG A 79 4.17 -8.27 -7.00
CA ARG A 79 4.30 -7.64 -8.32
C ARG A 79 5.27 -6.47 -8.21
N ALA A 80 6.25 -6.42 -9.11
CA ALA A 80 7.24 -5.35 -9.17
C ALA A 80 6.58 -3.95 -9.26
N TYR A 81 5.45 -3.84 -9.98
CA TYR A 81 4.67 -2.60 -10.07
C TYR A 81 4.20 -2.03 -8.72
N TYR A 82 3.99 -2.87 -7.71
CA TYR A 82 3.57 -2.45 -6.36
C TYR A 82 4.72 -2.40 -5.35
N ASP A 83 5.96 -2.63 -5.80
CA ASP A 83 7.14 -2.50 -4.97
C ASP A 83 7.68 -1.06 -5.04
N LEU A 84 7.15 -0.20 -4.18
CA LEU A 84 7.59 1.19 -4.07
C LEU A 84 9.01 1.33 -3.49
N SER A 85 9.65 0.23 -3.06
CA SER A 85 11.08 0.23 -2.73
C SER A 85 11.98 0.13 -3.97
N LEU A 86 11.38 -0.17 -5.13
CA LEU A 86 12.03 -0.38 -6.44
C LEU A 86 11.50 0.55 -7.53
N ALA A 87 11.10 1.79 -7.22
CA ALA A 87 11.00 2.76 -8.29
C ALA A 87 12.42 3.00 -8.84
N ASP A 88 12.74 2.37 -9.98
CA ASP A 88 14.02 2.54 -10.67
C ASP A 88 14.27 4.05 -10.80
N PRO A 89 15.42 4.58 -10.38
CA PRO A 89 15.79 5.96 -10.64
C PRO A 89 15.61 6.39 -12.10
N ASN A 90 15.65 5.45 -13.06
CA ASN A 90 15.36 5.67 -14.48
C ASN A 90 13.87 5.79 -14.83
N GLU A 91 12.95 5.38 -13.95
CA GLU A 91 11.50 5.50 -14.13
C GLU A 91 10.92 6.77 -13.49
N TYR A 92 11.70 7.48 -12.66
CA TYR A 92 11.31 8.79 -12.17
C TYR A 92 11.03 9.77 -13.33
N ALA A 93 10.02 10.61 -13.14
CA ALA A 93 9.80 11.77 -14.02
C ALA A 93 11.05 12.64 -14.08
N THR A 94 11.30 13.30 -15.21
CA THR A 94 12.54 14.04 -15.47
C THR A 94 12.84 15.08 -14.39
N GLU A 95 11.81 15.77 -13.91
CA GLU A 95 11.88 16.75 -12.83
C GLU A 95 12.26 16.13 -11.48
N VAL A 96 11.81 14.90 -11.19
CA VAL A 96 12.15 14.18 -9.95
C VAL A 96 13.61 13.68 -10.01
N LYS A 97 14.07 13.22 -11.18
CA LYS A 97 15.47 12.83 -11.39
C LYS A 97 16.42 13.99 -11.14
N ALA A 98 16.09 15.18 -11.64
CA ALA A 98 16.91 16.37 -11.45
C ALA A 98 17.09 16.69 -9.97
N VAL A 99 16.01 16.65 -9.18
CA VAL A 99 16.07 16.86 -7.72
C VAL A 99 16.92 15.79 -7.04
N ALA A 100 16.70 14.51 -7.36
CA ALA A 100 17.46 13.40 -6.78
C ALA A 100 18.97 13.53 -7.09
N GLN A 101 19.33 13.88 -8.32
CA GLN A 101 20.73 14.09 -8.73
C GLN A 101 21.42 15.21 -7.93
N GLU A 102 20.74 16.34 -7.70
CA GLU A 102 21.31 17.43 -6.88
C GLU A 102 21.49 17.02 -5.42
N LEU A 103 20.52 16.31 -4.84
CA LEU A 103 20.62 15.82 -3.46
C LEU A 103 21.79 14.83 -3.28
N MET A 104 22.06 14.00 -4.29
CA MET A 104 23.18 13.05 -4.28
C MET A 104 24.56 13.72 -4.31
N LYS A 105 24.67 14.96 -4.81
CA LYS A 105 25.93 15.72 -4.79
C LYS A 105 26.32 16.20 -3.40
N ILE A 106 25.39 16.19 -2.44
CA ILE A 106 25.67 16.61 -1.06
C ILE A 106 26.50 15.52 -0.39
N GLY A 107 27.81 15.73 -0.28
CA GLY A 107 28.74 14.76 0.29
C GLY A 107 28.52 14.51 1.79
N ASP A 108 28.25 15.55 2.56
CA ASP A 108 28.00 15.45 4.01
C ASP A 108 26.62 14.79 4.30
N PRO A 109 26.59 13.61 4.95
CA PRO A 109 25.34 12.90 5.22
C PRO A 109 24.35 13.71 6.07
N ALA A 110 24.83 14.43 7.09
CA ALA A 110 23.97 15.20 7.99
C ALA A 110 23.30 16.38 7.26
N THR A 111 24.02 17.03 6.37
CA THR A 111 23.46 18.07 5.50
C THR A 111 22.49 17.48 4.48
N ARG A 112 22.82 16.35 3.85
CA ARG A 112 21.92 15.68 2.88
C ARG A 112 20.59 15.32 3.52
N GLU A 113 20.61 14.75 4.74
CA GLU A 113 19.42 14.41 5.50
C GLU A 113 18.55 15.64 5.80
N ARG A 114 19.15 16.73 6.30
CA ARG A 114 18.43 17.98 6.59
C ARG A 114 17.76 18.57 5.35
N VAL A 115 18.43 18.52 4.20
CA VAL A 115 17.88 19.04 2.95
C VAL A 115 16.74 18.14 2.46
N CYS A 116 16.89 16.82 2.50
CA CYS A 116 15.81 15.89 2.17
C CYS A 116 14.57 16.13 3.06
N ALA A 117 14.76 16.32 4.37
CA ALA A 117 13.68 16.63 5.29
C ALA A 117 12.97 17.95 4.94
N ALA A 118 13.71 18.98 4.53
CA ALA A 118 13.14 20.26 4.10
C ALA A 118 12.31 20.13 2.81
N VAL A 119 12.81 19.38 1.82
CA VAL A 119 12.08 19.10 0.57
C VAL A 119 10.77 18.36 0.86
N VAL A 120 10.81 17.33 1.71
CA VAL A 120 9.61 16.60 2.12
C VAL A 120 8.60 17.50 2.82
N ARG A 121 9.08 18.40 3.70
CA ARG A 121 8.21 19.37 4.38
C ARG A 121 7.50 20.29 3.38
N LEU A 122 8.24 20.87 2.44
CA LEU A 122 7.69 21.75 1.40
C LEU A 122 6.65 21.04 0.54
N VAL A 123 6.93 19.80 0.11
CA VAL A 123 5.98 19.00 -0.66
C VAL A 123 4.69 18.80 0.13
N ARG A 124 4.78 18.44 1.42
CA ARG A 124 3.61 18.27 2.29
C ARG A 124 2.81 19.57 2.43
N GLU A 125 3.49 20.70 2.65
CA GLU A 125 2.84 22.02 2.75
C GLU A 125 2.04 22.34 1.47
N MET A 126 2.61 22.09 0.29
CA MET A 126 1.95 22.32 -0.99
C MET A 126 0.72 21.44 -1.20
N PHE A 127 0.76 20.17 -0.79
CA PHE A 127 -0.40 19.27 -0.84
C PHE A 127 -1.47 19.62 0.20
N THR A 128 -1.09 20.21 1.34
CA THR A 128 -2.07 20.73 2.30
C THR A 128 -2.75 22.02 1.83
N LEU A 129 -2.04 22.87 1.07
CA LEU A 129 -2.59 24.12 0.50
C LEU A 129 -3.54 23.88 -0.69
N THR A 130 -3.35 22.80 -1.45
CA THR A 130 -4.24 22.41 -2.57
C THR A 130 -5.49 21.65 -2.11
N GLY A 131 -5.61 21.34 -0.82
CA GLY A 131 -6.79 20.70 -0.20
C GLY A 131 -7.74 21.67 0.53
N ALA A 132 -7.60 22.98 0.36
CA ALA A 132 -8.53 23.94 0.95
C ALA A 132 -9.90 23.86 0.24
N PRO A 133 -11.02 23.57 0.93
CA PRO A 133 -12.33 23.69 0.33
C PRO A 133 -12.57 25.17 -0.01
N ALA A 134 -12.96 25.44 -1.26
CA ALA A 134 -13.50 26.73 -1.65
C ALA A 134 -14.69 27.04 -0.73
N SER A 135 -14.52 28.06 0.11
CA SER A 135 -15.62 28.79 0.76
C SER A 135 -16.06 29.91 -0.15
#